data_AF-A0A5C3E7Z2-F1
#
_entry.id   AF-A0A5C3E7Z2-F1
#
_cell.length_a   1.000
_cell.length_b   1.000
_cell.length_c   1.000
_cell.angle_alpha   90.00
_cell.angle_beta   90.00
_cell.angle_gamma   90.00
#
_symmetry.space_group_name_H-M   'P 1'
#
loop_
_entity.id
_entity.type
_entity.pdbx_description
1 polymer ?
#
loop_
_entity_poly.entity_id
_entity_poly.type
_entity_poly.pdbx_seq_one_letter_code
_entity_poly.pdbx_strand_id
1 'polypeptide(L)'
;MFGLDHHDSDSIVVSTNQACLHKSDLEVSSTSSSTLKHDEWLGDNVLAFHAEWLDALAGQLNPSGFTSDVKMFPPSVVELLVTLDSAAAPHASSVVPRPNERFLILPISDRYSPSSPAHASAGSHWSLLLVDAATRFGFHLDSLGDCNRTAANAVHSSILKLIQPANSRSDAPPVPIKVDCLQQQQNGSDCGIYVLLLSSLLQHRLNTPAAASYDLFTVVETVCADSSPKVVAKFRKAYLRWLQAWGKATHHEEHVDPTQKVKSRFLDLFSEIGVE
;
A
#
# COMPACT_ATOMS: atom_id res chain seq x y z
N MET A 1 -38.63 17.10 -27.14
CA MET A 1 -38.61 16.54 -25.77
C MET A 1 -37.37 15.65 -25.70
N PHE A 2 -36.22 16.26 -25.44
CA PHE A 2 -34.96 15.53 -25.27
C PHE A 2 -34.78 15.34 -23.76
N GLY A 3 -34.68 14.08 -23.33
CA GLY A 3 -34.37 13.75 -21.95
C GLY A 3 -33.00 14.31 -21.60
N LEU A 4 -32.93 15.09 -20.54
CA LEU A 4 -31.68 15.44 -19.89
C LEU A 4 -31.20 14.15 -19.20
N ASP A 5 -30.18 13.51 -19.76
CA ASP A 5 -29.45 12.45 -19.08
C ASP A 5 -28.92 13.03 -17.76
N HIS A 6 -29.34 12.44 -16.66
CA HIS A 6 -28.78 12.74 -15.34
C HIS A 6 -27.31 12.33 -15.36
N HIS A 7 -26.41 13.31 -15.37
CA HIS A 7 -25.01 13.09 -15.02
C HIS A 7 -25.00 12.60 -13.56
N ASP A 8 -24.87 11.29 -13.36
CA ASP A 8 -24.71 10.71 -12.03
C ASP A 8 -23.36 11.22 -11.49
N SER A 9 -23.41 12.16 -10.56
CA SER A 9 -22.21 12.73 -9.95
C SER A 9 -21.51 11.63 -9.16
N ASP A 10 -20.28 11.30 -9.52
CA ASP A 10 -19.49 10.30 -8.80
C ASP A 10 -19.30 10.76 -7.34
N SER A 11 -20.06 10.16 -6.44
CA SER A 11 -20.20 10.64 -5.07
C SER A 11 -19.08 10.10 -4.20
N ILE A 12 -18.60 10.93 -3.28
CA ILE A 12 -17.62 10.57 -2.27
C ILE A 12 -18.15 9.41 -1.41
N VAL A 13 -17.28 8.43 -1.14
CA VAL A 13 -17.52 7.37 -0.17
C VAL A 13 -16.82 7.72 1.13
N VAL A 14 -15.51 7.93 1.11
CA VAL A 14 -14.72 8.35 2.28
C VAL A 14 -13.69 9.38 1.85
N SER A 15 -13.49 10.40 2.67
CA SER A 15 -12.46 11.41 2.47
C SER A 15 -11.70 11.65 3.77
N THR A 16 -10.39 11.71 3.64
CA THR A 16 -9.42 12.12 4.65
C THR A 16 -8.83 13.47 4.23
N ASN A 17 -7.81 13.97 4.95
CA ASN A 17 -7.21 15.25 4.63
C ASN A 17 -6.36 15.21 3.35
N GLN A 18 -5.80 14.05 2.98
CA GLN A 18 -4.90 13.90 1.83
C GLN A 18 -5.46 13.02 0.70
N ALA A 19 -6.51 12.24 0.94
CA ALA A 19 -7.08 11.32 -0.03
C ALA A 19 -8.61 11.28 0.02
N CYS A 20 -9.22 10.89 -1.10
CA CYS A 20 -10.65 10.71 -1.21
C CYS A 20 -10.93 9.49 -2.09
N LEU A 21 -11.89 8.68 -1.67
CA LEU A 21 -12.44 7.57 -2.45
C LEU A 21 -13.86 7.91 -2.83
N HIS A 22 -14.14 7.82 -4.13
CA HIS A 22 -15.46 8.00 -4.72
C HIS A 22 -16.11 6.65 -4.97
N LYS A 23 -17.39 6.68 -5.39
CA LYS A 23 -18.11 5.45 -5.74
C LYS A 23 -17.42 4.74 -6.89
N SER A 24 -16.89 5.43 -7.90
CA SER A 24 -16.19 4.78 -9.01
C SER A 24 -14.93 4.04 -8.57
N ASP A 25 -14.28 4.51 -7.50
CA ASP A 25 -13.14 3.80 -6.92
C ASP A 25 -13.59 2.46 -6.33
N LEU A 26 -14.78 2.36 -5.73
CA LEU A 26 -15.26 1.14 -5.07
C LEU A 26 -16.19 0.26 -5.93
N GLU A 27 -16.87 0.84 -6.92
CA GLU A 27 -17.97 0.26 -7.70
C GLU A 27 -17.88 0.61 -9.19
N VAL A 28 -18.27 -0.32 -10.06
CA VAL A 28 -18.39 -0.12 -11.52
C VAL A 28 -19.49 0.89 -11.86
N SER A 29 -19.11 1.98 -12.52
CA SER A 29 -19.93 2.61 -13.58
C SER A 29 -19.65 1.89 -14.89
N SER A 30 -20.64 1.72 -15.77
CA SER A 30 -20.55 1.01 -17.06
C SER A 30 -19.48 1.52 -18.04
N THR A 31 -18.70 2.54 -17.66
CA THR A 31 -17.66 3.20 -18.45
C THR A 31 -16.33 3.37 -17.71
N SER A 32 -16.17 2.88 -16.48
CA SER A 32 -15.00 3.16 -15.63
C SER A 32 -14.50 1.90 -14.91
N SER A 33 -13.20 1.59 -15.06
CA SER A 33 -12.51 0.48 -14.37
C SER A 33 -12.66 0.63 -12.85
N SER A 34 -13.25 -0.35 -12.17
CA SER A 34 -13.48 -0.36 -10.71
C SER A 34 -12.41 -1.16 -9.96
N THR A 35 -12.38 -1.09 -8.62
CA THR A 35 -11.17 -1.56 -7.88
C THR A 35 -11.39 -2.54 -6.72
N LEU A 36 -12.60 -2.71 -6.19
CA LEU A 36 -12.86 -3.56 -5.01
C LEU A 36 -13.95 -4.64 -5.19
N LYS A 37 -14.71 -4.64 -6.29
CA LYS A 37 -15.61 -5.76 -6.65
C LYS A 37 -14.82 -7.02 -7.09
N HIS A 38 -15.47 -8.18 -7.07
CA HIS A 38 -14.86 -9.45 -7.51
C HIS A 38 -14.33 -9.32 -8.95
N ASP A 39 -13.15 -9.88 -9.21
CA ASP A 39 -12.48 -9.90 -10.53
C ASP A 39 -12.01 -8.55 -11.10
N GLU A 40 -11.93 -7.47 -10.31
CA GLU A 40 -11.38 -6.18 -10.77
C GLU A 40 -10.10 -5.72 -10.04
N TRP A 41 -9.26 -4.97 -10.77
CA TRP A 41 -7.92 -4.56 -10.37
C TRP A 41 -7.94 -3.34 -9.47
N LEU A 42 -7.12 -3.39 -8.41
CA LEU A 42 -7.06 -2.29 -7.47
C LEU A 42 -6.39 -1.05 -8.10
N GLY A 43 -7.02 0.12 -8.01
CA GLY A 43 -6.50 1.37 -8.58
C GLY A 43 -5.64 2.16 -7.60
N ASP A 44 -4.83 3.08 -8.14
CA ASP A 44 -3.90 3.90 -7.35
C ASP A 44 -4.57 4.66 -6.21
N ASN A 45 -5.80 5.16 -6.41
CA ASN A 45 -6.54 5.93 -5.41
C ASN A 45 -6.78 5.14 -4.13
N VAL A 46 -7.10 3.85 -4.24
CA VAL A 46 -7.34 2.99 -3.07
C VAL A 46 -6.04 2.71 -2.32
N LEU A 47 -4.92 2.51 -3.01
CA LEU A 47 -3.60 2.36 -2.35
C LEU A 47 -3.12 3.68 -1.72
N ALA A 48 -3.35 4.82 -2.37
CA ALA A 48 -3.01 6.13 -1.84
C ALA A 48 -3.81 6.44 -0.57
N PHE A 49 -5.12 6.21 -0.61
CA PHE A 49 -5.99 6.29 0.57
C PHE A 49 -5.53 5.32 1.66
N HIS A 50 -5.17 4.09 1.31
CA HIS A 50 -4.73 3.11 2.29
C HIS A 50 -3.41 3.53 2.96
N ALA A 51 -2.48 4.14 2.23
CA ALA A 51 -1.25 4.66 2.82
C ALA A 51 -1.54 5.72 3.91
N GLU A 52 -2.43 6.69 3.61
CA GLU A 52 -2.85 7.69 4.61
C GLU A 52 -3.62 7.05 5.78
N TRP A 53 -4.45 6.04 5.48
CA TRP A 53 -5.16 5.30 6.51
C TRP A 53 -4.21 4.62 7.52
N LEU A 54 -3.12 3.99 7.04
CA LEU A 54 -2.16 3.33 7.92
C LEU A 54 -1.43 4.32 8.83
N ASP A 55 -1.12 5.52 8.34
CA ASP A 55 -0.56 6.61 9.15
C ASP A 55 -1.55 7.05 10.25
N ALA A 56 -2.82 7.23 9.89
CA ALA A 56 -3.88 7.58 10.84
C ALA A 56 -4.11 6.48 11.90
N LEU A 57 -4.00 5.21 11.50
CA LEU A 57 -4.15 4.04 12.37
C LEU A 57 -2.98 3.91 13.36
N ALA A 58 -1.76 4.24 12.93
CA ALA A 58 -0.55 4.12 13.75
C ALA A 58 -0.65 4.88 15.08
N GLY A 59 -1.29 6.06 15.08
CA GLY A 59 -1.51 6.85 16.29
C GLY A 59 -2.41 6.16 17.33
N GLN A 60 -3.26 5.21 16.95
CA GLN A 60 -4.07 4.42 17.89
C GLN A 60 -3.36 3.16 18.36
N LEU A 61 -2.49 2.57 17.53
CA LEU A 61 -1.67 1.42 17.91
C LEU A 61 -0.59 1.80 18.95
N ASN A 62 -0.21 3.08 19.00
CA ASN A 62 0.83 3.61 19.89
C ASN A 62 0.30 4.65 20.91
N PRO A 63 -0.55 4.27 21.89
CA PRO A 63 -1.06 5.20 22.90
C PRO A 63 0.02 5.72 23.87
N SER A 64 1.20 5.11 23.88
CA SER A 64 2.34 5.47 24.74
C SER A 64 3.19 6.64 24.23
N GLY A 65 2.86 7.22 23.07
CA GLY A 65 3.52 8.44 22.56
C GLY A 65 4.85 8.24 21.84
N PHE A 66 5.24 7.00 21.50
CA PHE A 66 6.34 6.75 20.57
C PHE A 66 5.89 6.99 19.12
N THR A 67 6.76 7.58 18.31
CA THR A 67 6.50 7.80 16.89
C THR A 67 6.38 6.46 16.17
N SER A 68 5.39 6.32 15.28
CA SER A 68 5.29 5.15 14.39
C SER A 68 6.60 5.00 13.62
N ASP A 69 7.13 3.78 13.59
CA ASP A 69 8.37 3.47 12.88
C ASP A 69 8.09 2.85 11.50
N VAL A 70 6.83 2.89 11.05
CA VAL A 70 6.37 2.26 9.81
C VAL A 70 5.65 3.28 8.96
N LYS A 71 6.01 3.35 7.67
CA LYS A 71 5.39 4.25 6.70
C LYS A 71 5.11 3.54 5.39
N MET A 72 3.88 3.68 4.89
CA MET A 72 3.54 3.30 3.53
C MET A 72 3.62 4.50 2.59
N PHE A 73 4.23 4.31 1.43
CA PHE A 73 4.30 5.33 0.38
C PHE A 73 3.08 5.21 -0.56
N PRO A 74 2.43 6.32 -0.95
CA PRO A 74 1.44 6.31 -2.02
C PRO A 74 2.09 5.88 -3.36
N PRO A 75 1.36 5.18 -4.26
CA PRO A 75 1.88 4.75 -5.55
C PRO A 75 2.54 5.86 -6.37
N SER A 76 1.92 7.04 -6.42
CA SER A 76 2.43 8.20 -7.16
C SER A 76 3.79 8.68 -6.67
N VAL A 77 4.07 8.57 -5.35
CA VAL A 77 5.37 8.92 -4.78
C VAL A 77 6.43 7.87 -5.14
N VAL A 78 6.06 6.59 -5.14
CA VAL A 78 6.94 5.49 -5.56
C VAL A 78 7.31 5.64 -7.05
N GLU A 79 6.32 5.92 -7.89
CA GLU A 79 6.51 6.14 -9.33
C GLU A 79 7.42 7.34 -9.61
N LEU A 80 7.17 8.46 -8.93
CA LEU A 80 7.99 9.67 -9.03
C LEU A 80 9.44 9.41 -8.61
N LEU A 81 9.64 8.67 -7.53
CA LEU A 81 10.96 8.34 -7.02
C LEU A 81 11.81 7.56 -8.05
N VAL A 82 11.22 6.55 -8.70
CA VAL A 82 11.90 5.77 -9.75
C VAL A 82 12.10 6.59 -11.03
N THR A 83 11.12 7.43 -11.37
CA THR A 83 11.19 8.31 -12.55
C THR A 83 12.34 9.30 -12.44
N LEU A 84 12.48 9.96 -11.28
CA LEU A 84 13.56 10.93 -11.03
C LEU A 84 14.94 10.26 -11.06
N ASP A 85 15.04 9.05 -10.51
CA ASP A 85 16.29 8.28 -10.52
C ASP A 85 16.69 7.87 -11.94
N SER A 86 15.71 7.41 -12.74
CA SER A 86 15.92 7.00 -14.13
C SER A 86 16.29 8.18 -15.04
N ALA A 87 15.73 9.37 -14.78
CA ALA A 87 16.01 10.58 -15.55
C ALA A 87 17.37 11.22 -15.22
N ALA A 88 18.14 10.66 -14.27
CA ALA A 88 19.32 11.29 -13.68
C ALA A 88 19.04 12.74 -13.23
N ALA A 89 17.80 13.00 -12.79
CA ALA A 89 17.36 14.31 -12.33
C ALA A 89 18.08 14.67 -11.01
N PRO A 90 18.21 15.98 -10.68
CA PRO A 90 18.80 16.40 -9.41
C PRO A 90 18.14 15.69 -8.22
N HIS A 91 18.91 15.50 -7.14
CA HIS A 91 18.62 14.60 -6.02
C HIS A 91 17.12 14.47 -5.72
N ALA A 92 16.58 13.25 -5.78
CA ALA A 92 15.16 12.95 -5.51
C ALA A 92 14.65 13.54 -4.19
N SER A 93 15.55 13.74 -3.21
CA SER A 93 15.28 14.44 -1.94
C SER A 93 14.82 15.90 -2.08
N SER A 94 14.99 16.53 -3.24
CA SER A 94 14.49 17.87 -3.54
C SER A 94 12.99 17.90 -3.86
N VAL A 95 12.42 16.73 -4.20
CA VAL A 95 11.01 16.59 -4.61
C VAL A 95 10.25 15.67 -3.66
N VAL A 96 10.86 14.57 -3.23
CA VAL A 96 10.29 13.62 -2.27
C VAL A 96 10.98 13.81 -0.92
N PRO A 97 10.23 14.17 0.14
CA PRO A 97 10.79 14.27 1.48
C PRO A 97 11.42 12.96 1.93
N ARG A 98 12.57 13.03 2.61
CA ARG A 98 13.17 11.83 3.20
C ARG A 98 12.27 11.31 4.33
N PRO A 99 11.92 10.01 4.36
CA PRO A 99 11.20 9.44 5.49
C PRO A 99 12.07 9.43 6.75
N ASN A 100 11.44 9.55 7.91
CA ASN A 100 12.09 9.42 9.21
C ASN A 100 11.88 8.03 9.82
N GLU A 101 10.92 7.30 9.29
CA GLU A 101 10.50 5.97 9.72
C GLU A 101 11.51 4.91 9.26
N ARG A 102 11.73 3.89 10.07
CA ARG A 102 12.64 2.78 9.75
C ARG A 102 12.05 1.83 8.73
N PHE A 103 10.82 1.40 8.93
CA PHE A 103 10.17 0.39 8.10
C PHE A 103 9.36 1.06 7.01
N LEU A 104 9.80 0.93 5.77
CA LEU A 104 9.14 1.56 4.62
C LEU A 104 8.40 0.49 3.82
N ILE A 105 7.12 0.72 3.59
CA ILE A 105 6.24 -0.14 2.79
C ILE A 105 6.00 0.58 1.47
N LEU A 106 6.40 -0.03 0.36
CA LEU A 106 6.26 0.56 -0.97
C LEU A 106 5.40 -0.36 -1.84
N PRO A 107 4.22 0.10 -2.31
CA PRO A 107 3.49 -0.64 -3.34
C PRO A 107 4.32 -0.65 -4.62
N ILE A 108 4.42 -1.81 -5.26
CA ILE A 108 5.19 -2.02 -6.48
C ILE A 108 4.22 -2.35 -7.61
N SER A 109 4.40 -1.69 -8.75
CA SER A 109 3.71 -2.02 -9.99
C SER A 109 4.73 -2.34 -11.07
N ASP A 110 4.38 -3.25 -11.97
CA ASP A 110 5.12 -3.57 -13.20
C ASP A 110 5.47 -2.32 -14.04
N ARG A 111 4.63 -1.28 -14.02
CA ARG A 111 4.90 -0.01 -14.71
C ARG A 111 6.16 0.72 -14.20
N TYR A 112 6.63 0.42 -12.98
CA TYR A 112 7.87 0.99 -12.44
C TYR A 112 9.13 0.32 -12.97
N SER A 113 9.00 -0.76 -13.75
CA SER A 113 10.16 -1.39 -14.39
C SER A 113 10.84 -0.41 -15.35
N PRO A 114 12.19 -0.30 -15.37
CA PRO A 114 12.91 0.49 -16.37
C PRO A 114 12.69 0.03 -17.81
N SER A 115 12.20 -1.20 -18.00
CA SER A 115 11.84 -1.75 -19.30
C SER A 115 10.42 -1.38 -19.75
N SER A 116 9.62 -0.76 -18.88
CA SER A 116 8.25 -0.36 -19.20
C SER A 116 8.26 0.84 -20.14
N PRO A 117 7.36 0.89 -21.13
CA PRO A 117 7.25 2.06 -22.01
C PRO A 117 7.04 3.33 -21.20
N ALA A 118 7.71 4.43 -21.55
CA ALA A 118 7.60 5.72 -20.85
C ALA A 118 6.18 6.33 -20.82
N HIS A 119 5.24 5.76 -21.59
CA HIS A 119 3.83 6.15 -21.64
C HIS A 119 2.89 5.04 -21.18
N ALA A 120 3.40 3.99 -20.52
CA ALA A 120 2.57 2.95 -19.94
C ALA A 120 1.84 3.51 -18.71
N SER A 121 0.72 4.18 -18.95
CA SER A 121 -0.13 4.75 -17.88
C SER A 121 -0.89 3.67 -17.08
N ALA A 122 -0.82 2.41 -17.50
CA ALA A 122 -1.54 1.30 -16.88
C ALA A 122 -0.54 0.22 -16.48
N GLY A 123 -0.36 0.04 -15.16
CA GLY A 123 0.21 -1.18 -14.60
C GLY A 123 -0.83 -2.30 -14.58
N SER A 124 -0.38 -3.55 -14.67
CA SER A 124 -1.25 -4.74 -14.68
C SER A 124 -1.19 -5.57 -13.40
N HIS A 125 -0.17 -5.34 -12.58
CA HIS A 125 0.06 -6.15 -11.40
C HIS A 125 0.62 -5.33 -10.25
N TRP A 126 0.16 -5.65 -9.05
CA TRP A 126 0.62 -5.07 -7.79
C TRP A 126 1.37 -6.09 -6.95
N SER A 127 2.47 -5.67 -6.35
CA SER A 127 3.16 -6.39 -5.29
C SER A 127 3.62 -5.42 -4.20
N LEU A 128 4.27 -5.91 -3.16
CA LEU A 128 4.67 -5.10 -2.01
C LEU A 128 6.16 -5.26 -1.72
N LEU A 129 6.83 -4.15 -1.42
CA LEU A 129 8.20 -4.12 -0.94
C LEU A 129 8.22 -3.58 0.49
N LEU A 130 8.74 -4.36 1.43
CA LEU A 130 9.11 -3.91 2.78
C LEU A 130 10.61 -3.61 2.81
N VAL A 131 11.01 -2.44 3.29
CA VAL A 131 12.41 -2.02 3.43
C VAL A 131 12.71 -1.64 4.87
N ASP A 132 13.80 -2.15 5.42
CA ASP A 132 14.39 -1.65 6.66
C ASP A 132 15.44 -0.59 6.34
N ALA A 133 15.12 0.67 6.56
CA ALA A 133 15.99 1.81 6.29
C ALA A 133 17.29 1.78 7.10
N ALA A 134 17.30 1.11 8.26
CA ALA A 134 18.49 0.99 9.11
C ALA A 134 19.48 -0.04 8.54
N THR A 135 19.00 -1.19 8.08
CA THR A 135 19.85 -2.29 7.57
C THR A 135 19.99 -2.32 6.05
N ARG A 136 19.15 -1.56 5.33
CA ARG A 136 19.00 -1.54 3.86
C ARG A 136 18.41 -2.82 3.26
N PHE A 137 18.03 -3.80 4.09
CA PHE A 137 17.38 -5.02 3.60
C PHE A 137 15.98 -4.74 3.08
N GLY A 138 15.59 -5.50 2.06
CA GLY A 138 14.26 -5.44 1.47
C GLY A 138 13.66 -6.83 1.31
N PHE A 139 12.34 -6.94 1.46
CA PHE A 139 11.55 -8.15 1.21
C PHE A 139 10.51 -7.85 0.15
N HIS A 140 10.53 -8.59 -0.96
CA HIS A 140 9.56 -8.50 -2.05
C HIS A 140 8.48 -9.56 -1.87
N LEU A 141 7.27 -9.12 -1.54
CA LEU A 141 6.08 -9.94 -1.37
C LEU A 141 5.21 -9.82 -2.64
N ASP A 142 5.20 -10.85 -3.47
CA ASP A 142 4.52 -10.87 -4.75
C ASP A 142 3.61 -12.09 -4.88
N SER A 143 2.30 -11.85 -4.95
CA SER A 143 1.28 -12.90 -5.03
C SER A 143 1.26 -13.65 -6.37
N LEU A 144 2.02 -13.21 -7.38
CA LEU A 144 2.23 -13.94 -8.65
C LEU A 144 3.63 -14.54 -8.77
N GLY A 145 4.35 -14.70 -7.66
CA GLY A 145 5.59 -15.48 -7.66
C GLY A 145 6.76 -14.78 -8.33
N ASP A 146 6.88 -13.46 -8.12
CA ASP A 146 8.00 -12.58 -8.50
C ASP A 146 7.92 -11.89 -9.87
N CYS A 147 6.71 -11.76 -10.43
CA CYS A 147 6.44 -11.02 -11.66
C CYS A 147 6.98 -9.57 -11.64
N ASN A 148 6.94 -8.90 -10.48
CA ASN A 148 7.39 -7.52 -10.32
C ASN A 148 8.86 -7.38 -9.91
N ARG A 149 9.70 -8.43 -10.02
CA ARG A 149 11.12 -8.42 -9.60
C ARG A 149 11.88 -7.19 -10.09
N THR A 150 11.80 -6.87 -11.37
CA THR A 150 12.57 -5.78 -11.97
C THR A 150 12.11 -4.42 -11.42
N ALA A 151 10.81 -4.23 -11.27
CA ALA A 151 10.23 -3.03 -10.66
C ALA A 151 10.62 -2.91 -9.18
N ALA A 152 10.57 -4.00 -8.42
CA ALA A 152 10.98 -4.03 -7.01
C ALA A 152 12.46 -3.65 -6.83
N ASN A 153 13.36 -4.14 -7.71
CA ASN A 153 14.77 -3.77 -7.69
C ASN A 153 15.00 -2.28 -7.99
N ALA A 154 14.25 -1.72 -8.95
CA ALA A 154 14.33 -0.30 -9.29
C ALA A 154 13.86 0.57 -8.11
N VAL A 155 12.67 0.29 -7.58
CA VAL A 155 12.12 1.00 -6.41
C VAL A 155 13.04 0.91 -5.21
N HIS A 156 13.59 -0.28 -4.90
CA HIS A 156 14.51 -0.46 -3.78
C HIS A 156 15.80 0.36 -3.95
N SER A 157 16.35 0.37 -5.16
CA SER A 157 17.54 1.18 -5.46
C SER A 157 17.26 2.67 -5.27
N SER A 158 16.12 3.17 -5.75
CA SER A 158 15.77 4.59 -5.66
C SER A 158 15.45 5.02 -4.22
N ILE A 159 14.76 4.19 -3.42
CA ILE A 159 14.49 4.52 -2.01
C ILE A 159 15.76 4.51 -1.16
N LEU A 160 16.70 3.59 -1.40
CA LEU A 160 18.00 3.58 -0.70
C LEU A 160 18.80 4.86 -0.97
N LYS A 161 18.80 5.37 -2.20
CA LYS A 161 19.42 6.66 -2.55
C LYS A 161 18.76 7.84 -1.85
N LEU A 162 17.44 7.80 -1.64
CA LEU A 162 16.71 8.86 -0.93
C LEU A 162 17.07 8.91 0.57
N ILE A 163 17.11 7.74 1.23
CA ILE A 163 17.37 7.66 2.68
C ILE A 163 18.85 7.80 3.05
N GLN A 164 19.76 7.42 2.14
CA GLN A 164 21.21 7.51 2.36
C GLN A 164 21.90 8.14 1.13
N PRO A 165 21.81 9.47 0.93
CA PRO A 165 22.49 10.14 -0.16
C PRO A 165 24.00 9.94 -0.07
N ALA A 166 24.64 9.74 -1.23
CA ALA A 166 26.00 9.26 -1.38
C ALA A 166 27.07 10.08 -0.62
N ASN A 167 27.34 9.71 0.62
CA ASN A 167 28.65 9.83 1.30
C ASN A 167 29.20 8.45 1.71
N SER A 168 28.51 7.37 1.33
CA SER A 168 28.72 6.01 1.85
C SER A 168 28.90 5.03 0.69
N ARG A 169 30.17 4.67 0.42
CA ARG A 169 30.71 3.51 -0.34
C ARG A 169 30.01 3.05 -1.64
N SER A 170 30.86 2.75 -2.63
CA SER A 170 30.60 2.27 -4.00
C SER A 170 29.94 0.88 -4.11
N ASP A 171 29.13 0.44 -3.15
CA ASP A 171 28.51 -0.88 -3.21
C ASP A 171 27.16 -0.79 -3.92
N ALA A 172 26.95 -1.68 -4.89
CA ALA A 172 25.66 -1.84 -5.56
C ALA A 172 24.55 -2.05 -4.50
N PRO A 173 23.33 -1.50 -4.70
CA PRO A 173 22.25 -1.70 -3.76
C PRO A 173 21.97 -3.20 -3.60
N PRO A 174 21.76 -3.68 -2.35
CA PRO A 174 21.40 -5.08 -2.14
C PRO A 174 20.10 -5.41 -2.87
N VAL A 175 19.97 -6.64 -3.38
CA VAL A 175 18.73 -7.08 -4.05
C VAL A 175 17.69 -7.43 -2.98
N PRO A 176 16.41 -7.00 -3.12
CA PRO A 176 15.34 -7.44 -2.24
C PRO A 176 15.17 -8.96 -2.23
N ILE A 177 15.05 -9.53 -1.04
CA ILE A 177 14.81 -10.96 -0.82
C ILE A 177 13.44 -11.32 -1.39
N LYS A 178 13.38 -12.38 -2.20
CA LYS A 178 12.12 -12.99 -2.62
C LYS A 178 11.44 -13.65 -1.43
N VAL A 179 10.18 -13.33 -1.19
CA VAL A 179 9.41 -13.99 -0.12
C VAL A 179 8.69 -15.22 -0.69
N ASP A 180 9.29 -16.40 -0.50
CA ASP A 180 8.74 -17.66 -1.00
C ASP A 180 7.62 -18.24 -0.12
N CYS A 181 7.46 -17.77 1.13
CA CYS A 181 6.38 -18.21 2.03
C CYS A 181 4.99 -17.69 1.62
N LEU A 182 4.93 -16.68 0.75
CA LEU A 182 3.67 -16.06 0.37
C LEU A 182 2.90 -16.99 -0.58
N GLN A 183 1.69 -17.35 -0.17
CA GLN A 183 0.82 -18.15 -1.02
C GLN A 183 0.34 -17.34 -2.22
N GLN A 184 0.53 -17.88 -3.42
CA GLN A 184 0.14 -17.22 -4.66
C GLN A 184 -1.38 -16.99 -4.74
N GLN A 185 -1.78 -15.88 -5.37
CA GLN A 185 -3.18 -15.60 -5.64
C GLN A 185 -3.79 -16.67 -6.55
N GLN A 186 -5.09 -16.93 -6.37
CA GLN A 186 -5.83 -17.96 -7.12
C GLN A 186 -6.74 -17.38 -8.22
N ASN A 187 -6.70 -16.07 -8.43
CA ASN A 187 -7.48 -15.35 -9.46
C ASN A 187 -6.62 -14.25 -10.12
N GLY A 188 -7.19 -13.54 -11.09
CA GLY A 188 -6.48 -12.52 -11.88
C GLY A 188 -6.51 -11.10 -11.33
N SER A 189 -7.05 -10.84 -10.13
CA SER A 189 -7.34 -9.46 -9.70
C SER A 189 -7.08 -9.15 -8.22
N ASP A 190 -6.79 -10.14 -7.37
CA ASP A 190 -6.56 -9.93 -5.94
C ASP A 190 -5.18 -9.36 -5.59
N CYS A 191 -4.26 -9.18 -6.54
CA CYS A 191 -2.90 -8.67 -6.27
C CYS A 191 -2.89 -7.36 -5.45
N GLY A 192 -3.78 -6.41 -5.76
CA GLY A 192 -3.92 -5.19 -4.97
C GLY A 192 -4.52 -5.41 -3.58
N ILE A 193 -5.38 -6.42 -3.40
CA ILE A 193 -5.90 -6.80 -2.07
C ILE A 193 -4.82 -7.44 -1.22
N TYR A 194 -3.94 -8.26 -1.83
CA TYR A 194 -2.74 -8.73 -1.16
C TYR A 194 -1.92 -7.55 -0.65
N VAL A 195 -1.67 -6.52 -1.48
CA VAL A 195 -0.97 -5.32 -1.02
C VAL A 195 -1.64 -4.69 0.20
N LEU A 196 -2.96 -4.43 0.16
CA LEU A 196 -3.70 -3.85 1.28
C LEU A 196 -3.62 -4.70 2.56
N LEU A 197 -3.80 -6.03 2.46
CA LEU A 197 -3.77 -6.90 3.61
C LEU A 197 -2.35 -6.99 4.19
N LEU A 198 -1.35 -7.24 3.35
CA LEU A 198 0.05 -7.38 3.77
C LEU A 198 0.56 -6.09 4.42
N SER A 199 0.25 -4.91 3.86
CA SER A 199 0.63 -3.62 4.48
C SER A 199 -0.07 -3.41 5.82
N SER A 200 -1.34 -3.80 5.95
CA SER A 200 -2.09 -3.73 7.21
C SER A 200 -1.48 -4.61 8.30
N LEU A 201 -1.11 -5.84 7.96
CA LEU A 201 -0.50 -6.78 8.90
C LEU A 201 0.91 -6.32 9.29
N LEU A 202 1.72 -5.85 8.34
CA LEU A 202 3.04 -5.27 8.62
C LEU A 202 2.92 -4.05 9.53
N GLN A 203 1.99 -3.13 9.25
CA GLN A 203 1.72 -1.96 10.09
C GLN A 203 1.37 -2.39 11.52
N HIS A 204 0.53 -3.41 11.68
CA HIS A 204 0.10 -3.89 12.99
C HIS A 204 1.24 -4.55 13.78
N ARG A 205 2.05 -5.40 13.14
CA ARG A 205 3.13 -6.14 13.81
C ARG A 205 4.35 -5.26 14.13
N LEU A 206 4.67 -4.29 13.26
CA LEU A 206 5.84 -3.41 13.40
C LEU A 206 5.56 -2.11 14.17
N ASN A 207 4.30 -1.79 14.47
CA ASN A 207 3.92 -0.73 15.42
C ASN A 207 3.53 -1.32 16.79
N THR A 208 4.42 -2.15 17.34
CA THR A 208 4.32 -2.56 18.74
C THR A 208 5.50 -2.01 19.52
N PRO A 209 5.42 -1.86 20.85
CA PRO A 209 6.57 -1.52 21.70
C PRO A 209 7.57 -2.70 21.75
N ALA A 210 8.21 -3.03 20.64
CA ALA A 210 9.22 -4.09 20.59
C ALA A 210 10.59 -3.57 21.02
N ALA A 211 11.25 -4.31 21.89
CA ALA A 211 12.56 -4.02 22.44
C ALA A 211 13.64 -4.08 21.33
N ALA A 212 14.04 -2.92 20.79
CA ALA A 212 15.28 -2.65 20.04
C ALA A 212 15.63 -3.50 18.77
N SER A 213 15.05 -4.68 18.55
CA SER A 213 15.30 -5.50 17.35
C SER A 213 14.07 -6.31 16.94
N TYR A 214 13.48 -5.96 15.80
CA TYR A 214 12.55 -6.83 15.10
C TYR A 214 13.32 -7.91 14.34
N ASP A 215 12.91 -9.17 14.48
CA ASP A 215 13.27 -10.21 13.52
C ASP A 215 12.31 -10.12 12.31
N LEU A 216 12.76 -9.42 11.27
CA LEU A 216 11.93 -9.19 10.08
C LEU A 216 11.62 -10.46 9.31
N PHE A 217 12.46 -11.49 9.38
CA PHE A 217 12.15 -12.77 8.74
C PHE A 217 10.93 -13.41 9.41
N THR A 218 10.94 -13.49 10.75
CA THR A 218 9.79 -14.01 11.52
C THR A 218 8.53 -13.17 11.30
N VAL A 219 8.64 -11.83 11.23
CA VAL A 219 7.50 -10.96 10.92
C VAL A 219 6.93 -11.27 9.53
N VAL A 220 7.79 -11.38 8.51
CA VAL A 220 7.37 -11.69 7.14
C VAL A 220 6.75 -13.09 7.04
N GLU A 221 7.31 -14.09 7.71
CA GLU A 221 6.75 -15.45 7.77
C GLU A 221 5.36 -15.47 8.43
N THR A 222 5.18 -14.70 9.50
CA THR A 222 3.87 -14.56 10.16
C THR A 222 2.86 -13.91 9.23
N VAL A 223 3.24 -12.81 8.57
CA VAL A 223 2.39 -12.11 7.59
C VAL A 223 2.04 -13.03 6.40
N CYS A 224 2.97 -13.87 5.93
CA CYS A 224 2.71 -14.90 4.92
C CYS A 224 1.64 -15.90 5.38
N ALA A 225 1.75 -16.40 6.62
CA ALA A 225 0.79 -17.35 7.17
C ALA A 225 -0.63 -16.75 7.30
N ASP A 226 -0.69 -15.47 7.67
CA ASP A 226 -1.92 -14.70 7.87
C ASP A 226 -2.56 -14.17 6.57
N SER A 227 -1.99 -14.49 5.39
CA SER A 227 -2.42 -13.93 4.09
C SER A 227 -2.74 -14.98 3.01
N SER A 228 -3.24 -16.16 3.40
CA SER A 228 -3.72 -17.15 2.44
C SER A 228 -4.78 -16.59 1.47
N PRO A 229 -4.96 -17.13 0.24
CA PRO A 229 -5.96 -16.65 -0.72
C PRO A 229 -7.37 -16.58 -0.15
N LYS A 230 -7.73 -17.52 0.74
CA LYS A 230 -9.02 -17.52 1.44
C LYS A 230 -9.16 -16.32 2.39
N VAL A 231 -8.09 -15.97 3.11
CA VAL A 231 -8.07 -14.82 4.02
C VAL A 231 -8.13 -13.52 3.22
N VAL A 232 -7.36 -13.42 2.13
CA VAL A 232 -7.40 -12.27 1.19
C VAL A 232 -8.82 -12.05 0.65
N ALA A 233 -9.50 -13.11 0.20
CA ALA A 233 -10.87 -13.01 -0.30
C ALA A 233 -11.87 -12.56 0.78
N LYS A 234 -11.70 -12.99 2.03
CA LYS A 234 -12.50 -12.47 3.17
C LYS A 234 -12.17 -11.00 3.43
N PHE A 235 -10.89 -10.63 3.43
CA PHE A 235 -10.43 -9.28 3.65
C PHE A 235 -10.97 -8.30 2.62
N ARG A 236 -11.01 -8.65 1.33
CA ARG A 236 -11.65 -7.84 0.27
C ARG A 236 -13.08 -7.42 0.68
N LYS A 237 -13.89 -8.39 1.13
CA LYS A 237 -15.29 -8.15 1.55
C LYS A 237 -15.37 -7.34 2.84
N ALA A 238 -14.48 -7.61 3.79
CA ALA A 238 -14.43 -6.93 5.08
C ALA A 238 -14.01 -5.46 4.92
N TYR A 239 -12.95 -5.21 4.14
CA TYR A 239 -12.42 -3.89 3.81
C TYR A 239 -13.45 -3.02 3.09
N LEU A 240 -14.13 -3.56 2.08
CA LEU A 240 -15.20 -2.84 1.37
C LEU A 240 -16.36 -2.46 2.32
N ARG A 241 -16.82 -3.40 3.16
CA ARG A 241 -17.88 -3.12 4.15
C ARG A 241 -17.44 -2.05 5.15
N TRP A 242 -16.18 -2.10 5.58
CA TRP A 242 -15.61 -1.11 6.50
C TRP A 242 -15.58 0.30 5.87
N LEU A 243 -15.12 0.45 4.63
CA LEU A 243 -15.15 1.72 3.89
C LEU A 243 -16.58 2.28 3.78
N GLN A 244 -17.53 1.44 3.38
CA GLN A 244 -18.94 1.84 3.28
C GLN A 244 -19.53 2.25 4.63
N ALA A 245 -19.16 1.56 5.71
CA ALA A 245 -19.60 1.89 7.06
C ALA A 245 -18.95 3.17 7.61
N TRP A 246 -17.70 3.43 7.26
CA TRP A 246 -17.03 4.70 7.54
C TRP A 246 -17.76 5.83 6.83
N GLY A 247 -17.92 5.76 5.50
CA GLY A 247 -18.58 6.82 4.73
C GLY A 247 -19.95 7.19 5.26
N LYS A 248 -20.78 6.19 5.60
CA LYS A 248 -22.08 6.42 6.24
C LYS A 248 -21.98 7.12 7.59
N ALA A 249 -20.96 6.79 8.39
CA ALA A 249 -20.75 7.36 9.72
C ALA A 249 -20.25 8.81 9.67
N THR A 250 -19.60 9.22 8.58
CA THR A 250 -19.16 10.61 8.33
C THR A 250 -20.07 11.35 7.38
N HIS A 251 -21.28 10.84 7.11
CA HIS A 251 -22.23 11.44 6.17
C HIS A 251 -21.66 11.75 4.78
N HIS A 252 -20.61 11.02 4.36
CA HIS A 252 -19.85 11.27 3.14
C HIS A 252 -19.26 12.69 3.05
N GLU A 253 -18.99 13.32 4.19
CA GLU A 253 -18.34 14.62 4.27
C GLU A 253 -16.84 14.53 3.89
N GLU A 254 -16.33 15.61 3.31
CA GLU A 254 -14.94 15.79 2.95
C GLU A 254 -14.05 16.07 4.17
N HIS A 255 -12.79 15.62 4.11
CA HIS A 255 -11.75 15.97 5.09
C HIS A 255 -12.12 15.64 6.54
N VAL A 256 -12.71 14.47 6.75
CA VAL A 256 -13.10 14.01 8.08
C VAL A 256 -12.07 13.03 8.62
N ASP A 257 -11.38 13.45 9.69
CA ASP A 257 -10.44 12.58 10.39
C ASP A 257 -11.15 11.32 10.93
N PRO A 258 -10.53 10.13 10.80
CA PRO A 258 -11.13 8.91 11.29
C PRO A 258 -11.27 8.90 12.81
N THR A 259 -12.49 8.73 13.28
CA THR A 259 -12.78 8.57 14.71
C THR A 259 -12.14 7.29 15.28
N GLN A 260 -11.94 7.25 16.60
CA GLN A 260 -11.48 6.04 17.31
C GLN A 260 -12.35 4.81 17.03
N LYS A 261 -13.64 5.01 16.78
CA LYS A 261 -14.58 3.94 16.41
C LYS A 261 -14.31 3.36 15.02
N VAL A 262 -13.96 4.20 14.04
CA VAL A 262 -13.60 3.75 12.68
C VAL A 262 -12.34 2.89 12.71
N LYS A 263 -11.34 3.35 13.47
CA LYS A 263 -10.08 2.64 13.69
C LYS A 263 -10.24 1.34 14.46
N SER A 264 -11.01 1.31 15.55
CA SER A 264 -11.34 0.06 16.26
C SER A 264 -12.00 -0.96 15.33
N ARG A 265 -12.99 -0.52 14.53
CA ARG A 265 -13.67 -1.41 13.57
C ARG A 265 -12.76 -1.96 12.48
N PHE A 266 -11.71 -1.22 12.11
CA PHE A 266 -10.71 -1.72 11.18
C PHE A 266 -9.86 -2.84 11.82
N LEU A 267 -9.45 -2.66 13.07
CA LEU A 267 -8.70 -3.68 13.80
C LEU A 267 -9.53 -4.95 14.03
N ASP A 268 -10.84 -4.80 14.27
CA ASP A 268 -11.78 -5.93 14.36
C ASP A 268 -11.83 -6.78 13.07
N LEU A 269 -11.41 -6.23 11.92
CA LEU A 269 -11.36 -6.99 10.67
C LEU A 269 -10.37 -8.15 10.75
N PHE A 270 -9.26 -8.02 11.49
CA PHE A 270 -8.27 -9.10 11.62
C PHE A 270 -8.90 -10.33 12.29
N SER A 271 -9.60 -10.13 13.40
CA SER A 271 -10.38 -11.20 14.06
C SER A 271 -11.46 -11.78 13.14
N GLU A 272 -12.14 -10.94 12.35
CA GLU A 272 -13.18 -11.39 11.42
C GLU A 272 -12.64 -12.31 10.31
N ILE A 273 -11.46 -12.00 9.78
CA ILE A 273 -10.84 -12.81 8.72
C ILE A 273 -10.14 -14.05 9.27
N GLY A 274 -9.92 -14.12 10.58
CA GLY A 274 -9.29 -15.23 11.31
C GLY A 274 -7.79 -15.07 11.50
N VAL A 275 -7.34 -13.83 11.70
CA VAL A 275 -5.96 -13.45 12.00
C VAL A 275 -5.92 -12.87 13.42
N GLU A 276 -4.99 -13.35 14.25
CA GLU A 276 -4.79 -12.92 15.64
C GLU A 276 -3.53 -12.06 15.82
#